data_AF-A0A1E7N1J3-F1
#
_entry.id   AF-A0A1E7N1J3-F1
#
_cell.length_a   1.000
_cell.length_b   1.000
_cell.length_c   1.000
_cell.angle_alpha   90.00
_cell.angle_beta   90.00
_cell.angle_gamma   90.00
#
_symmetry.space_group_name_H-M   'P 1'
#
loop_
_entity.id
_entity.type
_entity.pdbx_description
1 polymer ?
#
loop_
_entity_poly.entity_id
_entity_poly.type
_entity_poly.pdbx_seq_one_letter_code
_entity_poly.pdbx_strand_id
1 'polypeptide(L)'
;MAPRKATRTIYKPKIGEIVRDRAHKGVEGTYMGIQGGMVYLRPRGGGQEWETYPSEIEALPNGPELIAVMRPSTPRCASERTER
;
A
#
# COMPACT_ATOMS: atom_id res chain seq x y z
N MET A 1 -33.19 -21.79 -2.90
CA MET A 1 -32.37 -21.22 -1.81
C MET A 1 -31.13 -20.60 -2.44
N ALA A 2 -31.11 -19.29 -2.67
CA ALA A 2 -29.95 -18.63 -3.29
C ALA A 2 -28.81 -18.51 -2.27
N PRO A 3 -27.53 -18.68 -2.65
CA PRO A 3 -26.44 -18.41 -1.72
C PRO A 3 -26.46 -16.92 -1.38
N ARG A 4 -26.72 -16.62 -0.10
CA ARG A 4 -26.46 -15.31 0.52
C ARG A 4 -25.05 -14.89 0.14
N LYS A 5 -24.92 -13.90 -0.77
CA LYS A 5 -23.63 -13.22 -1.02
C LYS A 5 -23.14 -12.77 0.35
N ALA A 6 -22.06 -13.37 0.84
CA ALA A 6 -21.44 -12.94 2.08
C ALA A 6 -21.15 -11.44 1.93
N THR A 7 -21.80 -10.61 2.74
CA THR A 7 -21.54 -9.18 2.80
C THR A 7 -20.14 -9.04 3.37
N ARG A 8 -19.13 -9.09 2.50
CA ARG A 8 -17.73 -9.02 2.86
C ARG A 8 -17.50 -7.61 3.39
N THR A 9 -17.19 -7.50 4.68
CA THR A 9 -16.93 -6.23 5.33
C THR A 9 -15.79 -5.54 4.58
N ILE A 10 -16.08 -4.38 3.99
CA ILE A 10 -15.06 -3.56 3.32
C ILE A 10 -14.13 -3.07 4.43
N TYR A 11 -12.89 -3.52 4.39
CA TYR A 11 -11.86 -3.06 5.31
C TYR A 11 -11.53 -1.60 5.01
N LYS A 12 -11.44 -0.76 6.05
CA LYS A 12 -11.18 0.68 5.94
C LYS A 12 -9.79 0.99 6.52
N PRO A 13 -8.70 0.79 5.75
CA PRO A 13 -7.34 1.10 6.21
C PRO A 13 -7.10 2.61 6.32
N LYS A 14 -6.07 2.97 7.08
CA LYS A 14 -5.55 4.35 7.15
C LYS A 14 -4.42 4.55 6.14
N ILE A 15 -4.23 5.79 5.66
CA ILE A 15 -3.10 6.13 4.79
C ILE A 15 -1.79 5.81 5.52
N GLY A 16 -0.88 5.09 4.87
CA GLY A 16 0.37 4.59 5.45
C GLY A 16 0.26 3.20 6.09
N GLU A 17 -0.93 2.60 6.16
CA GLU A 17 -1.12 1.26 6.70
C GLU A 17 -0.76 0.17 5.69
N ILE A 18 -0.10 -0.89 6.14
CA ILE A 18 0.13 -2.07 5.33
C ILE A 18 -1.14 -2.91 5.28
N VAL A 19 -1.59 -3.14 4.05
CA VAL A 19 -2.70 -4.02 3.73
C VAL A 19 -2.21 -5.17 2.87
N ARG A 20 -2.91 -6.29 2.95
CA ARG A 20 -2.69 -7.41 2.06
C ARG A 20 -3.69 -7.33 0.91
N ASP A 21 -3.19 -7.39 -0.31
CA ASP A 21 -4.02 -7.40 -1.49
C ASP A 21 -4.18 -8.82 -2.04
N ARG A 22 -5.40 -9.33 -2.02
CA ARG A 22 -5.70 -10.70 -2.50
C ARG A 22 -5.74 -10.79 -4.02
N ALA A 23 -6.07 -9.71 -4.72
CA ALA A 23 -6.13 -9.70 -6.17
C ALA A 23 -4.75 -10.00 -6.79
N HIS A 24 -3.68 -9.53 -6.17
CA HIS A 24 -2.30 -9.72 -6.60
C HIS A 24 -1.58 -10.80 -5.77
N LYS A 25 -2.18 -11.98 -5.61
CA LYS A 25 -1.57 -13.15 -4.92
C LYS A 25 -1.24 -12.93 -3.43
N GLY A 26 -1.93 -12.01 -2.76
CA GLY A 26 -1.69 -11.73 -1.34
C GLY A 26 -0.46 -10.87 -1.09
N VAL A 27 -0.04 -10.06 -2.07
CA VAL A 27 1.08 -9.12 -1.93
C VAL A 27 0.72 -8.02 -0.94
N GLU A 28 1.69 -7.61 -0.13
CA GLU A 28 1.54 -6.56 0.86
C GLU A 28 1.92 -5.20 0.27
N GLY A 29 1.06 -4.21 0.50
CA GLY A 29 1.25 -2.85 0.02
C GLY A 29 0.86 -1.83 1.09
N THR A 30 1.51 -0.68 1.05
CA THR A 30 1.14 0.49 1.84
C THR A 30 -0.07 1.14 1.20
N TYR A 31 -1.15 1.29 1.94
CA TYR A 31 -2.35 1.98 1.52
C TYR A 31 -2.08 3.48 1.38
N MET A 32 -2.22 4.00 0.16
CA MET A 32 -1.99 5.42 -0.16
C MET A 32 -3.29 6.22 -0.22
N GLY A 33 -4.44 5.55 -0.36
CA GLY A 33 -5.74 6.19 -0.45
C GLY A 33 -6.64 5.53 -1.49
N ILE A 34 -7.78 6.17 -1.76
CA ILE A 34 -8.69 5.81 -2.85
C ILE A 34 -8.69 6.92 -3.89
N GLN A 35 -8.43 6.57 -5.15
CA GLN A 35 -8.58 7.46 -6.31
C GLN A 35 -9.46 6.79 -7.36
N GLY A 36 -10.46 7.51 -7.88
CA GLY A 36 -11.38 6.96 -8.88
C GLY A 36 -12.20 5.75 -8.39
N GLY A 37 -12.35 5.58 -7.07
CA GLY A 37 -13.02 4.40 -6.48
C GLY A 37 -12.12 3.17 -6.33
N MET A 38 -10.85 3.26 -6.73
CA MET A 38 -9.86 2.19 -6.59
C MET A 38 -8.86 2.52 -5.49
N VAL A 39 -8.41 1.49 -4.79
CA VAL A 39 -7.40 1.59 -3.76
C VAL A 39 -6.03 1.66 -4.42
N TYR A 40 -5.24 2.66 -4.06
CA TYR A 40 -3.86 2.81 -4.52
C TYR A 40 -2.89 2.26 -3.48
N LEU A 41 -2.03 1.34 -3.90
CA LEU A 41 -1.05 0.64 -3.05
C LEU A 41 0.38 0.88 -3.53
N ARG A 42 1.28 1.00 -2.57
CA ARG A 42 2.73 1.11 -2.81
C ARG A 42 3.50 -0.05 -2.18
N PRO A 43 4.43 -0.71 -2.88
CA PRO A 43 5.23 -1.79 -2.29
C PRO A 43 6.11 -1.28 -1.13
N ARG A 44 6.30 -2.10 -0.09
CA ARG A 44 7.08 -1.75 1.13
C ARG A 44 8.51 -1.29 0.83
N GLY A 45 9.15 -1.90 -0.15
CA GLY A 45 10.53 -1.59 -0.56
C GLY A 45 10.67 -0.49 -1.61
N GLY A 46 9.56 0.14 -2.03
CA GLY A 46 9.53 0.91 -3.28
C GLY A 46 9.41 -0.02 -4.50
N GLY A 47 9.24 0.58 -5.68
CA GLY A 47 8.91 -0.14 -6.92
C GLY A 47 7.65 0.42 -7.57
N GLN A 48 7.00 -0.41 -8.39
CA GLN A 48 5.79 -0.02 -9.13
C GLN A 48 4.58 -0.01 -8.20
N GLU A 49 3.88 1.12 -8.16
CA GLU A 49 2.58 1.28 -7.51
C GLU A 49 1.50 0.54 -8.31
N TRP A 50 0.44 0.08 -7.63
CA TRP A 50 -0.67 -0.59 -8.28
C TRP A 50 -2.01 -0.22 -7.67
N GLU A 51 -3.05 -0.43 -8.46
CA GLU A 51 -4.45 -0.19 -8.09
C GLU A 51 -5.18 -1.52 -7.86
N THR A 52 -6.10 -1.52 -6.90
CA THR A 52 -6.92 -2.69 -6.57
C THR A 52 -8.32 -2.28 -6.10
N TYR A 53 -9.24 -3.23 -6.02
CA TYR A 53 -10.58 -2.99 -5.51
C TYR A 53 -10.59 -2.92 -3.99
N PRO A 54 -11.41 -2.04 -3.37
CA PRO A 54 -11.53 -1.97 -1.91
C PRO A 54 -12.05 -3.26 -1.27
N SER A 55 -12.70 -4.14 -2.04
CA SER A 55 -13.13 -5.47 -1.57
C SER A 55 -12.00 -6.51 -1.54
N GLU A 56 -10.88 -6.24 -2.20
CA GLU A 56 -9.76 -7.17 -2.37
C GLU A 56 -8.61 -6.93 -1.39
N ILE A 57 -8.66 -5.83 -0.65
CA ILE A 57 -7.76 -5.53 0.45
C ILE A 57 -8.27 -6.11 1.78
N GLU A 58 -7.33 -6.54 2.62
CA GLU A 58 -7.59 -6.99 3.99
C GLU A 58 -6.51 -6.50 4.95
N ALA A 59 -6.85 -6.48 6.24
CA ALA A 59 -5.88 -6.28 7.31
C ALA A 59 -4.85 -7.41 7.30
N LEU A 60 -3.62 -7.11 7.73
CA LEU A 60 -2.64 -8.15 8.00
C LEU A 60 -3.14 -9.09 9.13
N PRO A 61 -2.80 -10.39 9.09
CA PRO A 61 -3.22 -11.35 10.10
C PRO A 61 -2.69 -11.03 11.51
N ASN A 62 -1.61 -10.24 11.60
CA ASN A 62 -0.96 -9.85 12.86
C ASN A 62 -1.42 -8.47 13.38
N GLY A 63 -2.44 -7.87 12.77
CA GLY A 63 -2.91 -6.51 13.09
C GLY A 63 -2.30 -5.41 12.20
N PRO A 64 -2.80 -4.16 12.30
CA PRO A 64 -2.40 -3.07 11.42
C PRO A 64 -0.94 -2.65 11.67
N GLU A 65 -0.12 -2.69 10.62
CA GLU A 65 1.24 -2.17 10.64
C GLU A 65 1.26 -0.83 9.89
N LEU A 66 1.79 0.23 10.51
CA LEU A 66 1.89 1.56 9.89
C LEU A 66 3.33 1.82 9.47
N ILE A 67 3.54 2.20 8.21
CA ILE A 67 4.83 2.69 7.74
C ILE A 67 4.91 4.19 8.00
N ALA A 68 6.03 4.65 8.57
CA ALA A 68 6.33 6.08 8.63
C ALA A 68 6.52 6.63 7.20
N VAL A 69 5.53 7.40 6.70
CA VAL A 69 5.53 7.98 5.36
C VAL A 69 6.55 9.12 5.18
N MET A 70 7.12 9.63 6.27
CA MET A 70 8.18 10.65 6.25
C MET A 70 9.54 10.00 6.50
N ARG A 71 10.35 9.90 5.43
CA ARG A 71 11.80 9.75 5.54
C ARG A 71 12.42 11.12 5.23
N PRO A 72 13.28 11.68 6.10
CA PRO A 72 14.01 12.89 5.76
C PRO A 72 14.88 12.62 4.53
N SER A 73 14.83 13.52 3.55
CA SER A 73 15.65 13.45 2.34
C SER A 73 17.12 13.54 2.74
N THR A 74 17.95 12.56 2.37
CA THR A 74 19.40 12.76 2.43
C THR A 74 19.77 13.80 1.37
N PRO A 75 20.43 14.92 1.73
CA PRO A 75 20.88 15.88 0.74
C PRO A 75 21.79 15.16 -0.26
N ARG A 76 21.54 15.38 -1.55
CA ARG A 76 22.38 14.85 -2.62
C ARG A 76 23.80 15.43 -2.43
N CYS A 77 24.75 14.57 -2.08
CA CYS A 77 26.16 14.94 -2.06
C CYS A 77 26.58 15.15 -3.51
N ALA A 78 26.74 16.40 -3.94
CA ALA A 78 27.39 16.69 -5.21
C ALA A 78 28.85 16.28 -5.03
N SER A 79 29.29 15.17 -5.63
CA SER A 79 30.72 14.88 -5.73
C SER A 79 31.40 16.10 -6.32
N GLU A 80 32.24 16.77 -5.54
CA GLU A 80 33.15 17.80 -6.02
C GLU A 80 33.99 17.17 -7.13
N ARG A 81 33.71 17.61 -8.35
CA ARG A 81 34.46 17.27 -9.55
C ARG A 81 35.88 17.79 -9.33
N THR A 82 36.79 16.92 -8.91
CA THR A 82 38.22 17.22 -8.88
C THR A 82 38.69 17.34 -10.32
N GLU A 83 38.88 18.57 -10.79
CA GLU A 83 39.56 18.87 -12.05
C GLU A 83 41.06 18.75 -11.80
N ARG A 84 41.74 17.93 -12.61
CA ARG A 84 43.20 17.90 -12.73
C ARG A 84 43.61 18.59 -14.01
#